data_AF-A0A401TF15-F1
#
_entry.id   AF-A0A401TF15-F1
#
_cell.length_a   1.000
_cell.length_b   1.000
_cell.length_c   1.000
_cell.angle_alpha   90.00
_cell.angle_beta   90.00
_cell.angle_gamma   90.00
#
_symmetry.space_group_name_H-M   'P 1'
#
loop_
_entity.id
_entity.type
_entity.pdbx_description
1 polymer ?
#
loop_
_entity_poly.entity_id
_entity_poly.type
_entity_poly.pdbx_seq_one_letter_code
_entity_poly.pdbx_strand_id
1 'polypeptide(L)'
;MLVKCLWRPCFEGFILTLSNLLGPLKVPVQGPPQHGKHDQAEEQNIGNQVWSALTQNNWTARDIDCSKKDYYPVRANLCCRKCPAGTYVADSCKTLYTRGNCQPCTKGEDYTEYPNGLDSCLACHSCRE
;
A
#
# COMPACT_ATOMS: atom_id res chain seq x y z
N MET A 1 -12.08 -5.58 25.26
CA MET A 1 -12.58 -5.15 23.93
C MET A 1 -11.46 -5.34 22.91
N LEU A 2 -11.67 -6.17 21.90
CA LEU A 2 -10.71 -6.46 20.83
C LEU A 2 -10.91 -5.49 19.66
N VAL A 3 -9.81 -5.00 19.05
CA VAL A 3 -9.83 -4.11 17.88
C VAL A 3 -9.23 -4.85 16.68
N LYS A 4 -9.89 -4.81 15.51
CA LYS A 4 -9.42 -5.45 14.28
C LYS A 4 -9.16 -4.42 13.18
N CYS A 5 -7.91 -4.42 12.75
CA CYS A 5 -7.34 -3.50 11.76
C CYS A 5 -7.01 -4.20 10.44
N LEU A 6 -7.69 -5.28 10.11
CA LEU A 6 -7.53 -6.06 8.88
C LEU A 6 -8.90 -6.66 8.54
N TRP A 7 -9.14 -7.04 7.28
CA TRP A 7 -10.36 -7.75 6.85
C TRP A 7 -10.56 -9.15 7.48
N ARG A 8 -9.86 -9.46 8.58
CA ARG A 8 -9.98 -10.71 9.33
C ARG A 8 -11.22 -10.67 10.23
N PRO A 9 -12.03 -11.75 10.28
CA PRO A 9 -13.27 -11.77 11.05
C PRO A 9 -13.04 -11.70 12.57
N CYS A 10 -13.88 -10.93 13.29
CA CYS A 10 -14.44 -11.16 14.65
C CYS A 10 -13.76 -12.15 15.62
N PHE A 11 -13.66 -13.42 15.24
CA PHE A 11 -13.34 -14.53 16.12
C PHE A 11 -11.85 -14.60 16.49
N GLU A 12 -11.54 -14.54 17.79
CA GLU A 12 -10.47 -15.34 18.37
C GLU A 12 -11.13 -16.55 19.03
N GLY A 13 -11.07 -17.73 18.41
CA GLY A 13 -11.53 -18.95 19.05
C GLY A 13 -12.23 -19.97 18.15
N PHE A 14 -11.47 -20.63 17.27
CA PHE A 14 -11.55 -22.09 17.10
C PHE A 14 -10.33 -22.58 16.30
N ILE A 15 -9.21 -22.80 16.99
CA ILE A 15 -8.25 -23.84 16.61
C ILE A 15 -8.12 -24.76 17.83
N LEU A 16 -9.03 -25.72 17.94
CA LEU A 16 -8.91 -26.92 18.78
C LEU A 16 -9.41 -28.05 17.85
N THR A 17 -8.71 -29.12 17.48
CA THR A 17 -7.53 -29.84 17.97
C THR A 17 -6.98 -30.66 16.78
N LEU A 18 -5.68 -30.82 16.57
CA LEU A 18 -4.87 -31.97 17.00
C LEU A 18 -3.41 -31.64 16.65
N SER A 19 -2.53 -31.45 17.64
CA SER A 19 -1.08 -31.72 17.55
C SER A 19 -0.39 -31.26 18.84
N ASN A 20 -0.49 -32.08 19.90
CA ASN A 20 0.37 -31.99 21.08
C ASN A 20 1.54 -32.97 20.93
N LEU A 21 2.39 -32.79 19.92
CA LEU A 21 3.62 -33.59 19.78
C LEU A 21 4.84 -32.85 19.23
N LEU A 22 4.79 -31.53 19.04
CA LEU A 22 5.98 -30.76 18.68
C LEU A 22 6.02 -29.53 19.58
N GLY A 23 7.09 -29.44 20.39
CA GLY A 23 7.39 -28.22 21.17
C GLY A 23 7.42 -26.99 20.26
N PRO A 24 7.45 -25.77 20.82
CA PRO A 24 7.34 -24.55 20.04
C PRO A 24 8.46 -24.53 18.99
N LEU A 25 8.11 -24.84 17.74
CA LEU A 25 8.92 -24.45 16.61
C LEU A 25 9.05 -22.94 16.75
N LYS A 26 10.27 -22.47 17.00
CA LYS A 26 10.64 -21.10 16.67
C LYS A 26 10.37 -20.98 15.18
N VAL A 27 9.14 -20.64 14.82
CA VAL A 27 8.86 -20.13 13.49
C VAL A 27 9.64 -18.82 13.48
N PRO A 28 10.64 -18.65 12.61
CA PRO A 28 11.18 -17.32 12.41
C PRO A 28 9.96 -16.49 12.02
N VAL A 29 9.60 -15.51 12.84
CA VAL A 29 8.71 -14.43 12.41
C VAL A 29 9.51 -13.76 11.31
N GLN A 30 9.36 -14.28 10.09
CA GLN A 30 9.71 -13.54 8.90
C GLN A 30 8.82 -12.31 9.02
N GLY A 31 9.45 -11.19 9.36
CA GLY A 31 8.80 -9.90 9.31
C GLY A 31 8.12 -9.74 7.94
N PRO A 32 7.18 -8.77 7.81
CA PRO A 32 6.59 -8.46 6.51
C PRO A 32 7.71 -8.41 5.47
N PRO A 33 7.49 -9.00 4.26
CA PRO A 33 8.52 -9.10 3.24
C PRO A 33 9.15 -7.73 3.10
N GLN A 34 10.47 -7.66 3.28
CA GLN A 34 11.23 -6.43 3.11
C GLN A 34 11.07 -6.04 1.64
N HIS A 35 10.03 -5.26 1.35
CA HIS A 35 9.95 -4.48 0.12
C HIS A 35 11.22 -3.65 0.14
N GLY A 36 12.12 -3.96 -0.80
CA GLY A 36 13.43 -3.34 -0.87
C GLY A 36 13.29 -1.82 -0.75
N LYS A 37 14.26 -1.19 -0.10
CA LYS A 37 14.43 0.27 -0.14
C LYS A 37 14.53 0.66 -1.62
N HIS A 38 13.41 1.00 -2.23
CA HIS A 38 13.40 1.71 -3.50
C HIS A 38 13.75 3.15 -3.18
N ASP A 39 14.89 3.61 -3.66
CA ASP A 39 15.33 4.97 -3.44
C ASP A 39 14.39 5.94 -4.17
N GLN A 40 13.78 6.88 -3.44
CA GLN A 40 12.82 7.85 -4.00
C GLN A 40 13.44 8.68 -5.15
N ALA A 41 14.76 8.88 -5.13
CA ALA A 41 15.50 9.55 -6.19
C ALA A 41 15.45 8.78 -7.53
N GLU A 42 15.48 7.45 -7.49
CA GLU A 42 15.38 6.60 -8.68
C GLU A 42 13.97 6.68 -9.28
N GLU A 43 12.93 6.66 -8.44
CA GLU A 43 11.54 6.81 -8.87
C GLU A 43 11.29 8.17 -9.54
N GLN A 44 11.86 9.24 -8.98
CA GLN A 44 11.78 10.58 -9.58
C GLN A 44 12.43 10.64 -10.97
N ASN A 45 13.59 9.99 -11.15
CA ASN A 45 14.26 9.94 -12.45
C ASN A 45 13.40 9.20 -13.50
N ILE A 46 12.83 8.04 -13.13
CA ILE A 46 11.93 7.28 -14.01
C ILE A 46 10.73 8.13 -14.43
N GLY A 47 10.09 8.82 -13.49
CA GLY A 47 8.94 9.67 -13.80
C GLY A 47 9.29 10.83 -14.74
N ASN A 48 10.45 11.46 -14.55
CA ASN A 48 10.93 12.54 -15.40
C ASN A 48 11.27 12.05 -16.82
N GLN A 49 11.89 10.87 -16.94
CA GLN A 49 12.18 10.24 -18.23
C GLN A 49 10.90 9.92 -19.00
N VAL A 50 9.90 9.36 -18.32
CA VAL A 50 8.61 9.04 -18.93
C VAL A 50 7.87 10.31 -19.35
N TRP A 51 7.83 11.34 -18.50
CA TRP A 51 7.24 12.63 -18.86
C TRP A 51 7.90 13.23 -20.11
N SER A 52 9.24 13.17 -20.18
CA SER A 52 9.99 13.65 -21.35
C SER A 52 9.62 12.88 -22.62
N ALA A 53 9.54 11.54 -22.55
CA ALA A 53 9.14 10.71 -23.69
C ALA A 53 7.69 10.99 -24.15
N LEU A 54 6.76 11.16 -23.20
CA LEU A 54 5.36 11.52 -23.50
C LEU A 54 5.26 12.83 -24.27
N THR A 55 6.03 13.85 -23.84
CA THR A 55 6.05 15.15 -24.51
C THR A 55 6.66 15.10 -25.91
N GLN A 56 7.62 14.20 -26.16
CA GLN A 56 8.23 14.02 -27.49
C GLN A 56 7.33 13.27 -28.46
N ASN A 57 6.50 12.34 -27.98
CA ASN A 57 5.71 11.43 -28.81
C ASN A 57 4.28 11.93 -29.09
N ASN A 58 3.94 13.18 -28.70
CA ASN A 58 2.61 13.79 -28.82
C ASN A 58 1.47 12.93 -28.21
N TRP A 59 1.77 12.28 -27.08
CA TRP A 59 0.82 11.38 -26.41
C TRP A 59 -0.20 12.18 -25.59
N THR A 60 -1.46 11.74 -25.56
CA THR A 60 -2.55 12.47 -24.90
C THR A 60 -2.92 11.88 -23.54
N ALA A 61 -3.73 12.59 -22.76
CA ALA A 61 -4.27 12.08 -21.50
C ALA A 61 -5.00 10.74 -21.62
N ARG A 62 -5.58 10.43 -22.80
CA ARG A 62 -6.29 9.16 -23.03
C ARG A 62 -5.35 7.95 -23.07
N ASP A 63 -4.07 8.21 -23.27
CA ASP A 63 -3.11 7.16 -23.43
C ASP A 63 -2.38 6.78 -22.13
N ILE A 64 -2.63 7.54 -21.08
CA ILE A 64 -2.09 7.30 -19.74
C ILE A 64 -3.02 6.31 -19.03
N ASP A 65 -2.58 5.07 -18.89
CA ASP A 65 -3.31 4.02 -18.18
C ASP A 65 -2.87 3.90 -16.71
N CYS A 66 -3.71 4.42 -15.81
CA CYS A 66 -3.52 4.29 -14.36
C CYS A 66 -4.09 2.98 -13.78
N SER A 67 -4.73 2.14 -14.60
CA SER A 67 -5.42 0.92 -14.14
C SER A 67 -4.45 -0.20 -13.75
N LYS A 68 -3.16 -0.02 -14.06
CA LYS A 68 -2.07 -0.89 -13.61
C LYS A 68 -2.06 -0.99 -12.08
N LYS A 69 -1.84 -2.21 -11.58
CA LYS A 69 -1.92 -2.57 -10.15
C LYS A 69 -1.15 -1.62 -9.22
N ASP A 70 -0.01 -1.09 -9.68
CA ASP A 70 0.91 -0.28 -8.89
C ASP A 70 0.63 1.23 -8.93
N TYR A 71 -0.36 1.68 -9.71
CA TYR A 71 -0.64 3.10 -9.92
C TYR A 71 -2.08 3.47 -9.58
N TYR A 72 -2.31 4.75 -9.29
CA TYR A 72 -3.64 5.31 -9.06
C TYR A 72 -3.77 6.68 -9.77
N PRO A 73 -4.96 7.04 -10.25
CA PRO A 73 -5.19 8.33 -10.91
C PRO A 73 -5.30 9.45 -9.87
N VAL A 74 -4.63 10.58 -10.13
CA VAL A 74 -4.82 11.85 -9.40
C VAL A 74 -5.64 12.84 -10.23
N ARG A 75 -5.38 12.90 -11.54
CA ARG A 75 -6.13 13.68 -12.53
C ARG A 75 -5.91 13.08 -13.93
N ALA A 76 -6.62 13.57 -14.95
CA ALA A 76 -6.70 12.97 -16.29
C ALA A 76 -5.35 12.60 -16.94
N ASN A 77 -4.26 13.29 -16.63
CA ASN A 77 -2.93 13.05 -17.17
C ASN A 77 -1.86 12.81 -16.10
N LEU A 78 -2.25 12.33 -14.92
CA LEU A 78 -1.33 12.07 -13.81
C LEU A 78 -1.72 10.80 -13.06
N CYS A 79 -0.97 9.73 -13.31
CA CYS A 79 -0.93 8.54 -12.46
C CYS A 79 0.22 8.65 -11.47
N CYS A 80 -0.05 8.35 -10.21
CA CYS A 80 0.97 8.23 -9.17
C CYS A 80 1.16 6.77 -8.78
N ARG A 81 2.38 6.42 -8.37
CA ARG A 81 2.67 5.11 -7.79
C ARG A 81 2.01 5.02 -6.42
N LYS A 82 1.35 3.90 -6.14
CA LYS A 82 0.66 3.63 -4.88
C LYS A 82 1.60 3.68 -3.68
N CYS A 83 1.07 4.13 -2.55
CA CYS A 83 1.69 3.97 -1.24
C CYS A 83 1.65 2.50 -0.81
N PRO A 84 2.66 1.99 -0.09
CA PRO A 84 2.67 0.62 0.40
C PRO A 84 1.57 0.39 1.47
N ALA A 85 1.30 -0.89 1.77
CA ALA A 85 0.42 -1.26 2.88
C ALA A 85 0.91 -0.67 4.21
N GLY A 86 -0.02 -0.31 5.10
CA GLY A 86 0.26 0.37 6.36
C GLY A 86 0.54 1.86 6.24
N THR A 87 0.35 2.46 5.05
CA THR A 87 0.51 3.89 4.81
C THR A 87 -0.64 4.45 3.95
N TYR A 88 -0.80 5.77 3.96
CA TYR A 88 -1.74 6.53 3.13
C TYR A 88 -1.01 7.68 2.41
N VAL A 89 -1.65 8.26 1.38
CA VAL A 89 -1.13 9.40 0.61
C VAL A 89 -1.37 10.69 1.39
N ALA A 90 -0.32 11.23 2.00
CA ALA A 90 -0.39 12.55 2.65
C ALA A 90 -0.26 13.67 1.61
N ASP A 91 0.61 13.50 0.62
CA ASP A 91 0.74 14.41 -0.52
C ASP A 91 0.82 13.61 -1.83
N SER A 92 -0.01 13.95 -2.81
CA SER A 92 0.04 13.31 -4.12
C SER A 92 1.35 13.61 -4.87
N CYS A 93 1.73 12.72 -5.77
CA CYS A 93 2.87 12.96 -6.65
C CYS A 93 2.60 14.11 -7.62
N LYS A 94 3.67 14.73 -8.16
CA LYS A 94 3.58 15.79 -9.17
C LYS A 94 4.05 15.35 -10.56
N THR A 95 4.77 14.22 -10.60
CA THR A 95 5.37 13.65 -11.81
C THR A 95 4.79 12.28 -12.07
N LEU A 96 4.56 11.94 -13.33
CA LEU A 96 4.00 10.65 -13.72
C LEU A 96 4.77 9.46 -13.15
N TYR A 97 4.03 8.46 -12.68
CA TYR A 97 4.54 7.18 -12.19
C TYR A 97 5.50 7.28 -11.00
N THR A 98 5.61 8.46 -10.38
CA THR A 98 6.35 8.65 -9.13
C THR A 98 5.44 8.42 -7.93
N ARG A 99 6.02 8.08 -6.78
CA ARG A 99 5.29 8.01 -5.51
C ARG A 99 5.20 9.40 -4.89
N GLY A 100 4.05 9.70 -4.30
CA GLY A 100 3.87 10.89 -3.47
C GLY A 100 4.52 10.74 -2.08
N ASN A 101 4.14 11.62 -1.15
CA ASN A 101 4.46 11.46 0.26
C ASN A 101 3.50 10.46 0.89
N CYS A 102 4.02 9.39 1.47
CA CYS A 102 3.23 8.38 2.16
C CYS A 102 3.50 8.48 3.66
N GLN A 103 2.44 8.57 4.46
CA GLN A 103 2.52 8.62 5.93
C GLN A 103 1.97 7.34 6.55
N PRO A 104 2.51 6.89 7.69
CA PRO A 104 2.09 5.66 8.33
C PRO A 104 0.67 5.78 8.88
N CYS A 105 -0.04 4.65 8.88
CA CYS A 105 -1.25 4.46 9.65
C CYS A 105 -0.93 4.40 11.16
N THR A 106 -1.89 4.80 11.99
CA THR A 106 -1.83 4.75 13.44
C THR A 106 -2.11 3.32 13.93
N LYS A 107 -1.07 2.70 14.49
CA LYS A 107 -1.11 1.30 14.95
C LYS A 107 -2.25 1.07 15.94
N GLY A 108 -3.19 0.21 15.58
CA GLY A 108 -4.30 -0.19 16.44
C GLY A 108 -5.54 0.70 16.30
N GLU A 109 -5.48 1.76 15.50
CA GLU A 109 -6.60 2.68 15.26
C GLU A 109 -7.06 2.66 13.81
N ASP A 110 -6.13 2.59 12.85
CA ASP A 110 -6.43 2.51 11.43
C ASP A 110 -5.40 1.65 10.65
N TYR A 111 -5.71 1.35 9.39
CA TYR A 111 -4.91 0.47 8.55
C TYR A 111 -5.11 0.68 7.04
N THR A 112 -4.15 0.20 6.27
CA THR A 112 -4.32 -0.12 4.85
C THR A 112 -3.69 -1.48 4.57
N GLU A 113 -4.48 -2.42 4.03
CA GLU A 113 -4.02 -3.82 3.88
C GLU A 113 -3.13 -4.03 2.65
N TYR A 114 -3.33 -3.22 1.62
CA TYR A 114 -2.68 -3.36 0.31
C TYR A 114 -2.08 -2.03 -0.15
N PRO A 115 -1.18 -2.05 -1.16
CA PRO A 115 -0.77 -0.84 -1.82
C PRO A 115 -1.98 -0.05 -2.33
N ASN A 116 -2.03 1.24 -2.00
CA ASN A 116 -3.22 2.05 -2.16
C ASN A 116 -2.91 3.49 -2.61
N GLY A 117 -3.96 4.22 -3.00
CA GLY A 117 -3.92 5.66 -3.29
C GLY A 117 -4.92 6.42 -2.43
N LEU A 118 -5.20 5.94 -1.21
CA LEU A 118 -6.15 6.56 -0.29
C LEU A 118 -5.51 7.79 0.37
N ASP A 119 -6.31 8.82 0.61
CA ASP A 119 -5.94 10.04 1.32
C ASP A 119 -6.00 9.89 2.86
N SER A 120 -6.54 8.78 3.35
CA SER A 120 -6.49 8.39 4.76
C SER A 120 -6.44 6.87 4.93
N CYS A 121 -6.01 6.41 6.10
CA CYS A 121 -6.14 5.01 6.49
C CYS A 121 -7.61 4.65 6.80
N LEU A 122 -7.93 3.36 6.75
CA LEU A 122 -9.24 2.82 7.09
C LEU A 122 -9.31 2.56 8.60
N ALA A 123 -10.37 3.03 9.27
CA ALA A 123 -10.53 2.79 10.70
C ALA A 123 -10.62 1.29 11.03
N CYS A 124 -9.98 0.89 12.12
CA CYS A 124 -10.17 -0.44 12.69
C CYS A 124 -11.58 -0.58 13.28
N HIS A 125 -12.12 -1.79 13.23
CA HIS A 125 -13.43 -2.08 13.81
C HIS A 125 -13.27 -2.66 15.22
N SER A 126 -14.10 -2.20 16.15
CA SER A 126 -14.26 -2.86 17.45
C SER A 126 -15.03 -4.16 17.27
N CYS A 127 -14.49 -5.25 17.79
CA CYS A 127 -15.23 -6.49 17.88
C CYS A 127 -16.24 -6.40 19.02
N ARG A 128 -17.51 -6.67 18.71
CA ARG A 128 -18.52 -6.95 19.72
C ARG A 128 -18.25 -8.34 20.30
N GLU A 129 -18.53 -8.51 21.59
CA GLU A 129 -18.54 -9.80 22.27
C GLU A 129 -19.60 -10.74 21.70
#